data_AF-A0A2U1C8T8-F1
#
_entry.id   AF-A0A2U1C8T8-F1
#
_cell.length_a   1.000
_cell.length_b   1.000
_cell.length_c   1.000
_cell.angle_alpha   90.00
_cell.angle_beta   90.00
_cell.angle_gamma   90.00
#
_symmetry.space_group_name_H-M   'P 1'
#
loop_
_entity.id
_entity.type
_entity.pdbx_description
1 polymer ?
#
loop_
_entity_poly.entity_id
_entity_poly.type
_entity_poly.pdbx_seq_one_letter_code
_entity_poly.pdbx_strand_id
1 'polypeptide(L)'
;MSPALICLCVLCRIQATLRKNLSFQGHKLNTLDKFDLAILGELQKEARLTNAELAQRIGLSAAPCWRRVRALEEEGFIKGYRAEIDRHKIGLGVLAFVRLDADRNTGGLTRSMEDAIRQIPEVVSCHYISGTGTFELQVVARDLDSFSQFARDVLLHLPNVKDMHTSFSLGEVKASSALPLTHLTKAAT
;
A
#
# COMPACT_ATOMS: atom_id res chain seq x y z
N MET A 1 11.16 4.71 33.05
CA MET A 1 10.38 3.63 32.41
C MET A 1 11.23 3.06 31.29
N SER A 2 11.55 1.77 31.36
CA SER A 2 12.62 1.14 30.54
C SER A 2 12.28 1.11 29.04
N PRO A 3 13.23 1.46 28.14
CA PRO A 3 13.04 1.41 26.68
C PRO A 3 12.69 0.01 26.13
N ALA A 4 12.87 -1.04 26.93
CA ALA A 4 12.53 -2.42 26.57
C ALA A 4 11.01 -2.70 26.45
N LEU A 5 10.14 -1.95 27.16
CA LEU A 5 8.69 -2.20 27.13
C LEU A 5 7.98 -1.63 25.89
N ILE A 6 8.52 -0.56 25.27
CA ILE A 6 7.94 0.06 24.07
C ILE A 6 8.11 -0.87 22.85
N CYS A 7 9.26 -1.56 22.78
CA CYS A 7 9.57 -2.55 21.75
C CYS A 7 8.54 -3.70 21.74
N LEU A 8 8.08 -4.15 22.91
CA LEU A 8 7.12 -5.25 23.02
C LEU A 8 5.72 -4.91 22.49
N CYS A 9 5.26 -3.66 22.58
CA CYS A 9 3.92 -3.26 22.09
C CYS A 9 3.87 -3.03 20.58
N VAL A 10 4.90 -2.39 20.01
CA VAL A 10 5.04 -2.27 18.54
C VAL A 10 5.24 -3.67 17.95
N LEU A 11 6.11 -4.51 18.53
CA LEU A 11 6.20 -5.92 18.14
C LEU A 11 4.93 -6.71 18.40
N CYS A 12 4.08 -6.41 19.39
CA CYS A 12 2.83 -7.15 19.62
C CYS A 12 1.74 -6.74 18.61
N ARG A 13 1.67 -5.48 18.18
CA ARG A 13 0.79 -5.04 17.09
C ARG A 13 1.34 -5.34 15.71
N ILE A 14 2.64 -5.18 15.49
CA ILE A 14 3.33 -5.73 14.34
C ILE A 14 3.17 -7.24 14.35
N GLN A 15 3.27 -7.98 15.46
CA GLN A 15 3.01 -9.42 15.52
C GLN A 15 1.52 -9.75 15.42
N ALA A 16 0.58 -8.89 15.79
CA ALA A 16 -0.85 -9.14 15.62
C ALA A 16 -1.33 -8.82 14.19
N THR A 17 -0.82 -7.75 13.60
CA THR A 17 -1.00 -7.36 12.19
C THR A 17 -0.20 -8.28 11.27
N LEU A 18 1.05 -8.61 11.61
CA LEU A 18 1.84 -9.66 10.99
C LEU A 18 1.22 -11.02 11.27
N ARG A 19 0.64 -11.36 12.44
CA ARG A 19 -0.08 -12.64 12.58
C ARG A 19 -1.33 -12.66 11.73
N LYS A 20 -2.06 -11.55 11.58
CA LYS A 20 -3.18 -11.44 10.63
C LYS A 20 -2.73 -11.52 9.15
N ASN A 21 -1.55 -10.97 8.83
CA ASN A 21 -0.94 -11.02 7.49
C ASN A 21 -0.11 -12.30 7.21
N LEU A 22 0.37 -13.01 8.23
CA LEU A 22 1.02 -14.33 8.17
C LEU A 22 -0.02 -15.46 8.27
N SER A 23 -1.22 -15.19 8.79
CA SER A 23 -2.39 -16.03 8.54
C SER A 23 -2.99 -15.81 7.15
N PHE A 24 -2.46 -14.85 6.38
CA PHE A 24 -2.81 -14.67 4.98
C PHE A 24 -2.13 -15.77 4.16
N GLN A 25 -2.89 -16.84 3.94
CA GLN A 25 -2.82 -17.69 2.75
C GLN A 25 -1.62 -18.62 2.56
N GLY A 26 -1.28 -19.42 3.57
CA GLY A 26 -0.58 -20.69 3.29
C GLY A 26 -1.42 -21.68 2.46
N HIS A 27 -2.74 -21.48 2.36
CA HIS A 27 -3.67 -22.43 1.73
C HIS A 27 -4.30 -21.97 0.39
N LYS A 28 -4.32 -20.67 0.08
CA LYS A 28 -4.97 -20.13 -1.14
C LYS A 28 -4.01 -19.78 -2.30
N LEU A 29 -2.72 -19.62 -2.04
CA LEU A 29 -1.72 -19.39 -3.10
C LEU A 29 -1.59 -20.59 -4.05
N ASN A 30 -1.95 -21.80 -3.59
CA ASN A 30 -2.02 -23.01 -4.40
C ASN A 30 -3.23 -23.06 -5.36
N THR A 31 -4.08 -22.03 -5.39
CA THR A 31 -5.31 -22.01 -6.20
C THR A 31 -5.19 -21.19 -7.49
N LEU A 32 -4.24 -20.26 -7.59
CA LEU A 32 -4.06 -19.47 -8.82
C LEU A 32 -3.39 -20.31 -9.90
N ASP A 33 -4.09 -20.54 -11.00
CA ASP A 33 -3.54 -21.26 -12.13
C ASP A 33 -2.76 -20.33 -13.09
N LYS A 34 -2.16 -20.91 -14.12
CA LYS A 34 -1.37 -20.17 -15.11
C LYS A 34 -2.16 -19.06 -15.82
N PHE A 35 -3.46 -19.24 -16.04
CA PHE A 35 -4.30 -18.25 -16.70
C PHE A 35 -4.63 -17.11 -15.73
N ASP A 36 -4.86 -17.41 -14.46
CA ASP A 36 -5.09 -16.38 -13.45
C ASP A 36 -3.85 -15.50 -13.27
N LEU A 37 -2.65 -16.09 -13.23
CA LEU A 37 -1.40 -15.35 -13.21
C LEU A 37 -1.18 -14.53 -14.49
N ALA A 38 -1.55 -15.06 -15.66
CA ALA A 38 -1.48 -14.32 -16.92
C ALA A 38 -2.45 -13.13 -16.94
N ILE A 39 -3.67 -13.29 -16.43
CA ILE A 39 -4.67 -12.22 -16.28
C ILE A 39 -4.11 -11.11 -15.38
N LEU A 40 -3.61 -11.45 -14.20
CA LEU A 40 -3.01 -10.48 -13.28
C LEU A 40 -1.79 -9.79 -13.91
N GLY A 41 -0.97 -10.55 -14.66
CA GLY A 41 0.19 -10.02 -15.35
C GLY A 41 -0.17 -8.98 -16.42
N GLU A 42 -1.20 -9.25 -17.23
CA GLU A 42 -1.63 -8.33 -18.29
C GLU A 42 -2.37 -7.12 -17.74
N LEU A 43 -3.28 -7.30 -16.78
CA LEU A 43 -4.05 -6.19 -16.20
C LEU A 43 -3.20 -5.24 -15.36
N GLN A 44 -2.10 -5.72 -14.75
CA GLN A 44 -1.13 -4.83 -14.10
C GLN A 44 -0.36 -3.95 -15.08
N LYS A 45 -0.17 -4.40 -16.33
CA LYS A 45 0.49 -3.61 -17.37
C LYS A 45 -0.49 -2.69 -18.07
N GLU A 46 -1.68 -3.19 -18.39
CA GLU A 46 -2.67 -2.51 -19.19
C GLU A 46 -4.09 -2.80 -18.67
N ALA A 47 -4.52 -2.02 -17.69
CA ALA A 47 -5.84 -2.15 -17.08
C ALA A 47 -7.01 -1.80 -18.02
N ARG A 48 -6.75 -1.19 -19.18
CA ARG A 48 -7.79 -0.74 -20.14
C ARG A 48 -8.19 -1.79 -21.17
N LEU A 49 -7.57 -2.97 -21.14
CA LEU A 49 -7.91 -4.05 -22.06
C LEU A 49 -9.38 -4.40 -22.00
N THR A 50 -10.00 -4.54 -23.16
CA THR A 50 -11.29 -5.21 -23.25
C THR A 50 -11.11 -6.68 -22.90
N ASN A 51 -12.19 -7.31 -22.41
CA ASN A 51 -12.14 -8.74 -22.12
C ASN A 51 -11.80 -9.59 -23.36
N ALA A 52 -12.15 -9.13 -24.57
CA ALA A 52 -11.80 -9.81 -25.81
C ALA A 52 -10.28 -9.75 -26.10
N GLU A 53 -9.66 -8.57 -25.95
CA GLU A 53 -8.21 -8.42 -26.12
C GLU A 53 -7.43 -9.20 -25.06
N LEU A 54 -7.87 -9.13 -23.79
CA LEU A 54 -7.28 -9.91 -22.71
C LEU A 54 -7.34 -11.41 -23.00
N ALA A 55 -8.51 -11.92 -23.39
CA ALA A 55 -8.71 -13.33 -23.73
C ALA A 55 -7.79 -13.78 -24.86
N GLN A 56 -7.65 -12.95 -25.91
CA GLN A 56 -6.73 -13.20 -27.02
C GLN A 56 -5.27 -13.26 -26.56
N ARG A 57 -4.82 -12.33 -25.70
CA ARG A 57 -3.44 -12.31 -25.19
C ARG A 57 -3.09 -13.53 -24.34
N ILE A 58 -4.04 -14.04 -23.56
CA ILE A 58 -3.82 -15.18 -22.66
C ILE A 58 -4.20 -16.55 -23.27
N GLY A 59 -4.71 -16.58 -24.50
CA GLY A 59 -5.08 -17.82 -25.20
C GLY A 59 -6.37 -18.48 -24.68
N LEU A 60 -7.35 -17.68 -24.23
CA LEU A 60 -8.69 -18.14 -23.83
C LEU A 60 -9.78 -17.56 -24.75
N SER A 61 -10.97 -18.17 -24.72
CA SER A 61 -12.17 -17.53 -25.26
C SER A 61 -12.72 -16.48 -24.28
N ALA A 62 -13.53 -15.56 -24.78
CA ALA A 62 -14.00 -14.40 -24.01
C ALA A 62 -14.80 -14.79 -22.74
N ALA A 63 -15.67 -15.79 -22.82
CA ALA A 63 -16.51 -16.22 -21.69
C ALA A 63 -15.72 -16.78 -20.48
N PRO A 64 -14.79 -17.74 -20.63
CA PRO A 64 -13.97 -18.20 -19.51
C PRO A 64 -13.01 -17.13 -18.99
N CYS A 65 -12.47 -16.26 -19.85
CA CYS A 65 -11.65 -15.13 -19.41
C CYS A 65 -12.44 -14.21 -18.48
N TRP A 66 -13.65 -13.81 -18.87
CA TRP A 66 -14.50 -12.92 -18.09
C TRP A 66 -14.83 -13.49 -16.71
N ARG A 67 -15.20 -14.79 -16.66
CA ARG A 67 -15.49 -15.46 -15.38
C ARG A 67 -14.29 -15.46 -14.43
N ARG A 68 -13.08 -15.64 -14.95
CA ARG A 68 -11.85 -15.62 -14.15
C ARG A 68 -11.51 -14.23 -13.63
N VAL A 69 -11.59 -13.21 -14.48
CA VAL A 69 -11.40 -11.81 -14.06
C VAL A 69 -12.37 -11.47 -12.92
N ARG A 70 -13.66 -11.79 -13.10
CA ARG A 70 -14.68 -11.55 -12.08
C ARG A 70 -14.40 -12.30 -10.78
N ALA A 71 -13.98 -13.56 -10.84
CA ALA A 71 -13.59 -14.31 -9.65
C ALA A 71 -12.39 -13.68 -8.93
N LEU A 72 -11.37 -13.23 -9.67
CA LEU A 72 -10.20 -12.54 -9.11
C LEU A 72 -10.55 -11.20 -8.45
N GLU A 73 -11.54 -10.49 -8.97
CA GLU A 73 -12.10 -9.28 -8.37
C GLU A 73 -12.90 -9.60 -7.10
N GLU A 74 -13.84 -10.55 -7.17
CA GLU A 74 -14.70 -10.95 -6.04
C GLU A 74 -13.89 -11.54 -4.88
N GLU A 75 -12.81 -12.26 -5.16
CA GLU A 75 -11.89 -12.80 -4.16
C GLU A 75 -10.88 -11.78 -3.63
N GLY A 76 -10.83 -10.58 -4.23
CA GLY A 76 -9.97 -9.49 -3.77
C GLY A 76 -8.49 -9.62 -4.17
N PHE A 77 -8.15 -10.49 -5.12
CA PHE A 77 -6.84 -10.48 -5.77
C PHE A 77 -6.67 -9.19 -6.57
N ILE A 78 -7.72 -8.77 -7.28
CA ILE A 78 -7.79 -7.47 -7.94
C ILE A 78 -8.53 -6.50 -7.00
N LYS A 79 -7.79 -5.53 -6.44
CA LYS A 79 -8.35 -4.52 -5.53
C LYS A 79 -8.98 -3.33 -6.24
N GLY A 80 -8.78 -3.21 -7.55
CA GLY A 80 -9.33 -2.15 -8.39
C GLY A 80 -8.40 -1.73 -9.52
N TYR A 81 -8.91 -0.86 -10.38
CA TYR A 81 -8.23 -0.34 -11.56
C TYR A 81 -8.05 1.17 -11.43
N ARG A 82 -6.83 1.66 -11.65
CA ARG A 82 -6.49 3.09 -11.52
C ARG A 82 -5.56 3.50 -12.64
N ALA A 83 -5.66 4.74 -13.08
CA ALA A 83 -4.68 5.35 -13.97
C ALA A 83 -3.44 5.76 -13.17
N GLU A 84 -2.26 5.55 -13.74
CA GLU A 84 -1.02 6.12 -13.23
C GLU A 84 -0.90 7.56 -13.72
N ILE A 85 -0.80 8.50 -12.78
CA ILE A 85 -0.79 9.94 -13.06
C ILE A 85 0.58 10.51 -12.72
N ASP A 86 1.16 11.25 -13.66
CA ASP A 86 2.40 11.99 -13.45
C ASP A 86 2.17 13.14 -12.46
N ARG A 87 2.68 12.96 -11.23
CA ARG A 87 2.54 13.93 -10.14
C ARG A 87 3.10 15.31 -10.49
N HIS A 88 4.18 15.38 -11.26
CA HIS A 88 4.82 16.64 -11.60
C HIS A 88 3.95 17.45 -12.57
N LYS A 89 3.32 16.78 -13.54
CA LYS A 89 2.42 17.43 -14.51
C LYS A 89 1.14 17.98 -13.90
N ILE A 90 0.71 17.43 -12.76
CA ILE A 90 -0.44 17.94 -12.00
C ILE A 90 -0.05 18.88 -10.86
N GLY A 91 1.22 19.31 -10.81
CA GLY A 91 1.69 20.32 -9.85
C GLY A 91 1.99 19.79 -8.45
N LEU A 92 2.16 18.48 -8.27
CA LEU A 92 2.63 17.86 -7.02
C LEU A 92 4.15 17.64 -7.09
N GLY A 93 4.90 18.73 -6.90
CA GLY A 93 6.35 18.76 -7.03
C GLY A 93 7.08 18.07 -5.88
N VAL A 94 6.51 18.10 -4.67
CA VAL A 94 7.14 17.58 -3.45
C VAL A 94 6.60 16.20 -3.11
N LEU A 95 7.52 15.29 -2.84
CA LEU A 95 7.25 14.00 -2.19
C LEU A 95 8.10 13.94 -0.91
N ALA A 96 7.46 13.70 0.21
CA ALA A 96 8.09 13.60 1.52
C ALA A 96 7.78 12.25 2.17
N PHE A 97 8.79 11.69 2.83
CA PHE A 97 8.64 10.57 3.74
C PHE A 97 8.52 11.14 5.15
N VAL A 98 7.33 10.99 5.75
CA VAL A 98 7.05 11.48 7.09
C VAL A 98 6.94 10.30 8.04
N ARG A 99 7.88 10.21 8.96
CA ARG A 99 7.83 9.27 10.06
C ARG A 99 7.10 9.89 11.24
N LEU A 100 6.11 9.17 11.76
CA LEU A 100 5.37 9.55 12.96
C LEU A 100 5.62 8.56 14.08
N ASP A 101 5.94 9.10 15.25
CA ASP A 101 6.00 8.36 16.51
C ASP A 101 4.74 8.61 17.32
N ALA A 102 4.16 7.52 17.84
CA ALA A 102 2.99 7.59 18.69
C ALA A 102 3.38 7.78 20.17
N ASP A 103 2.65 8.63 20.92
CA ASP A 103 2.92 8.86 22.35
C ASP A 103 2.61 7.62 23.19
N ARG A 104 1.43 7.02 22.96
CA ARG A 104 1.00 5.79 23.62
C ARG A 104 0.54 4.76 22.61
N ASN A 105 1.17 3.60 22.62
CA ASN A 105 0.79 2.45 21.79
C ASN A 105 -0.37 1.65 22.40
N THR A 106 -1.36 2.32 23.01
CA THR A 106 -2.59 1.69 23.49
C THR A 106 -3.54 1.48 22.32
N GLY A 107 -4.17 0.31 22.25
CA GLY A 107 -4.88 -0.11 21.04
C GLY A 107 -6.07 0.76 20.60
N GLY A 108 -6.61 1.63 21.46
CA GLY A 108 -7.64 2.61 21.09
C GLY A 108 -7.07 3.83 20.37
N LEU A 109 -6.01 4.44 20.93
CA LEU A 109 -5.42 5.69 20.45
C LEU A 109 -4.70 5.53 19.11
N THR A 110 -4.07 4.38 18.87
CA THR A 110 -3.48 4.09 17.56
C THR A 110 -4.55 3.94 16.47
N ARG A 111 -5.75 3.41 16.80
CA ARG A 111 -6.84 3.26 15.81
C ARG A 111 -7.39 4.60 15.35
N SER A 112 -7.61 5.55 16.27
CA SER A 112 -8.03 6.89 15.90
C SER A 112 -7.01 7.61 15.01
N MET A 113 -5.72 7.36 15.23
CA MET A 113 -4.65 7.88 14.36
C MET A 113 -4.69 7.25 12.98
N GLU A 114 -4.82 5.93 12.88
CA GLU A 114 -4.96 5.23 11.60
C GLU A 114 -6.17 5.74 10.80
N ASP A 115 -7.33 5.89 11.45
CA ASP A 115 -8.56 6.33 10.81
C ASP A 115 -8.46 7.78 10.35
N ALA A 116 -7.84 8.65 11.15
CA ALA A 116 -7.56 10.03 10.74
C ALA A 116 -6.63 10.08 9.52
N ILE A 117 -5.53 9.31 9.52
CA ILE A 117 -4.57 9.28 8.41
C ILE A 117 -5.23 8.82 7.11
N ARG A 118 -6.12 7.81 7.14
CA ARG A 118 -6.83 7.29 5.95
C ARG A 118 -7.69 8.34 5.25
N GLN A 119 -8.12 9.39 5.94
CA GLN A 119 -8.95 10.46 5.38
C GLN A 119 -8.14 11.58 4.73
N ILE A 120 -6.81 11.56 4.82
CA ILE A 120 -5.96 12.65 4.36
C ILE A 120 -5.49 12.37 2.93
N PRO A 121 -5.95 13.12 1.92
CA PRO A 121 -5.65 12.83 0.52
C PRO A 121 -4.19 13.05 0.14
N GLU A 122 -3.48 13.95 0.84
CA GLU A 122 -2.05 14.19 0.65
C GLU A 122 -1.20 12.98 1.08
N VAL A 123 -1.73 12.10 1.93
CA VAL A 123 -1.06 10.87 2.35
C VAL A 123 -1.39 9.75 1.36
N VAL A 124 -0.48 9.51 0.41
CA VAL A 124 -0.67 8.52 -0.67
C VAL A 124 -0.30 7.09 -0.25
N SER A 125 0.49 6.95 0.82
CA SER A 125 0.75 5.65 1.45
C SER A 125 1.08 5.82 2.92
N CYS A 126 0.77 4.81 3.73
CA CYS A 126 1.12 4.75 5.15
C CYS A 126 1.37 3.30 5.56
N HIS A 127 2.50 3.07 6.22
CA HIS A 127 2.90 1.74 6.68
C HIS A 127 3.33 1.75 8.14
N TYR A 128 3.02 0.65 8.83
CA TYR A 128 3.74 0.30 10.05
C TYR A 128 5.17 -0.11 9.70
N ILE A 129 6.16 0.45 10.40
CA ILE A 129 7.56 0.12 10.19
C ILE A 129 8.16 -0.53 11.43
N SER A 130 9.14 -1.41 11.22
CA SER A 130 10.01 -1.89 12.28
C SER A 130 11.19 -0.94 12.45
N GLY A 131 11.67 -0.77 13.69
CA GLY A 131 12.79 0.13 14.02
C GLY A 131 12.36 1.35 14.83
N THR A 132 12.92 2.51 14.52
CA THR A 132 12.52 3.81 15.07
C THR A 132 11.37 4.38 14.25
N GLY A 133 10.34 4.93 14.89
CA GLY A 133 9.08 5.25 14.22
C GLY A 133 7.99 4.23 14.50
N THR A 134 6.73 4.68 14.45
CA THR A 134 5.56 3.79 14.44
C THR A 134 4.95 3.68 13.04
N PHE A 135 4.88 4.83 12.34
CA PHE A 135 4.37 4.92 10.98
C PHE A 135 5.37 5.62 10.07
N GLU A 136 5.42 5.19 8.82
CA GLU A 136 6.12 5.87 7.73
C GLU A 136 5.08 6.20 6.64
N LEU A 137 4.89 7.49 6.40
CA LEU A 137 3.91 8.04 5.46
C LEU A 137 4.65 8.52 4.21
N GLN A 138 4.06 8.30 3.04
CA GLN A 138 4.41 9.02 1.82
C GLN A 138 3.40 10.14 1.63
N VAL A 139 3.89 11.38 1.64
CA VAL A 139 3.09 12.60 1.55
C VAL A 139 3.46 13.36 0.29
N VAL A 140 2.47 13.78 -0.49
CA VAL A 140 2.66 14.64 -1.67
C VAL A 140 2.16 16.05 -1.41
N ALA A 141 2.86 17.04 -1.95
CA ALA A 141 2.48 18.45 -1.86
C ALA A 141 2.93 19.22 -3.11
N ARG A 142 2.38 20.42 -3.29
CA ARG A 142 2.73 21.28 -4.43
C ARG A 142 4.18 21.76 -4.38
N ASP A 143 4.55 22.29 -3.22
CA ASP A 143 5.83 22.91 -2.91
C ASP A 143 6.14 22.75 -1.41
N LEU A 144 7.32 23.21 -0.98
CA LEU A 144 7.76 23.09 0.41
C LEU A 144 6.91 23.92 1.36
N ASP A 145 6.42 25.08 0.93
CA ASP A 145 5.57 25.95 1.75
C ASP A 145 4.21 25.29 2.04
N SER A 146 3.58 24.74 1.01
CA SER A 146 2.33 23.97 1.12
C SER A 146 2.53 22.76 2.04
N PHE A 147 3.67 22.05 1.93
CA PHE A 147 3.99 20.95 2.83
C PHE A 147 4.17 21.44 4.27
N SER A 148 4.94 22.50 4.50
CA SER A 148 5.18 23.04 5.84
C SER A 148 3.90 23.52 6.52
N GLN A 149 2.95 24.07 5.76
CA GLN A 149 1.63 24.40 6.26
C GLN A 149 0.84 23.13 6.62
N PHE A 150 0.75 22.18 5.69
CA PHE A 150 0.05 20.91 5.90
C PHE A 150 0.61 20.13 7.11
N ALA A 151 1.93 20.06 7.26
CA ALA A 151 2.57 19.37 8.37
C ALA A 151 2.20 20.01 9.72
N ARG A 152 2.18 21.35 9.80
CA ARG A 152 1.83 22.07 11.03
C ARG A 152 0.34 22.00 11.34
N ASP A 153 -0.51 22.21 10.35
CA ASP A 153 -1.94 22.38 10.56
C ASP A 153 -2.67 21.03 10.64
N VAL A 154 -2.15 19.99 9.98
CA VAL A 154 -2.77 18.67 9.90
C VAL A 154 -1.96 17.60 10.63
N LEU A 155 -0.71 17.34 10.20
CA LEU A 155 0.03 16.17 10.69
C LEU A 155 0.38 16.27 12.19
N LEU A 156 0.81 17.42 12.68
CA LEU A 156 1.09 17.64 14.10
C LEU A 156 -0.17 17.60 14.99
N HIS A 157 -1.35 17.82 14.40
CA HIS A 157 -2.63 17.77 15.10
C HIS A 157 -3.29 16.39 15.04
N LEU A 158 -2.65 15.41 14.38
CA LEU A 158 -3.16 14.04 14.39
C LEU A 158 -3.16 13.49 15.82
N PRO A 159 -4.20 12.70 16.17
CA PRO A 159 -4.30 12.15 17.51
C PRO A 159 -3.10 11.24 17.78
N ASN A 160 -2.58 11.31 19.01
CA ASN A 160 -1.51 10.45 19.50
C ASN A 160 -0.13 10.65 18.83
N VAL A 161 0.09 11.72 18.06
CA VAL A 161 1.43 12.07 17.56
C VAL A 161 2.30 12.61 18.70
N LYS A 162 3.48 12.03 18.86
CA LYS A 162 4.51 12.45 19.81
C LYS A 162 5.65 13.20 19.14
N ASP A 163 6.12 12.62 18.03
CA ASP A 163 7.26 13.15 17.29
C ASP A 163 7.06 12.90 15.79
N MET A 164 7.67 13.76 14.98
CA MET A 164 7.55 13.73 13.53
C MET A 164 8.91 14.04 12.91
N HIS A 165 9.38 13.13 12.06
CA HIS A 165 10.61 13.31 11.30
C HIS A 165 10.29 13.27 9.80
N THR A 166 10.77 14.26 9.05
CA THR A 166 10.49 14.38 7.62
C THR A 166 11.78 14.26 6.80
N SER A 167 11.74 13.46 5.74
CA SER A 167 12.78 13.39 4.71
C SER A 167 12.18 13.68 3.34
N PHE A 168 12.72 14.66 2.62
CA PHE A 168 12.24 14.99 1.28
C PHE A 168 12.91 14.11 0.22
N SER A 169 12.12 13.64 -0.74
CA SER A 169 12.64 12.97 -1.93
C SER A 169 13.35 13.99 -2.81
N LEU A 170 14.64 13.77 -3.07
CA LEU A 170 15.45 14.61 -3.97
C LEU A 170 15.38 14.17 -5.43
N GLY A 171 14.85 12.97 -5.68
CA GLY A 171 14.75 12.39 -7.01
C GLY A 171 14.10 11.02 -6.94
N GLU A 172 13.17 10.76 -7.85
CA GLU A 172 12.50 9.48 -7.96
C GLU A 172 13.21 8.63 -9.01
N VAL A 173 13.88 7.56 -8.57
CA VAL A 173 14.54 6.60 -9.48
C VAL A 173 13.53 5.62 -10.05
N LYS A 174 12.57 5.19 -9.22
CA LYS A 174 11.51 4.27 -9.58
C LYS A 174 10.31 4.49 -8.67
N ALA A 175 9.15 4.77 -9.26
CA ALA A 175 7.88 4.87 -8.56
C ALA A 175 7.29 3.46 -8.24
N SER A 176 6.06 3.43 -7.73
CA SER A 176 5.30 2.18 -7.60
C SER A 176 5.14 1.51 -8.98
N SER A 177 5.30 0.18 -9.04
CA SER A 177 5.19 -0.59 -10.28
C SER A 177 4.34 -1.84 -10.06
N ALA A 178 4.01 -2.55 -11.14
CA ALA A 178 3.42 -3.88 -11.08
C ALA A 178 4.15 -4.80 -10.07
N LEU A 179 3.38 -5.59 -9.33
CA LEU A 179 3.89 -6.54 -8.34
C LEU A 179 4.50 -7.77 -9.03
N PRO A 180 5.60 -8.32 -8.48
CA PRO A 180 6.23 -9.51 -9.04
C PRO A 180 5.37 -10.77 -8.82
N LEU A 181 5.01 -11.47 -9.89
CA LEU A 181 4.22 -12.72 -9.84
C LEU A 181 5.06 -14.00 -9.97
N THR A 182 6.36 -13.87 -10.22
CA THR A 182 7.26 -15.01 -10.57
C THR A 182 7.41 -16.06 -9.47
N HIS A 183 7.19 -15.69 -8.21
CA HIS A 183 7.24 -16.60 -7.07
C HIS A 183 6.06 -17.58 -7.05
N LEU A 184 4.96 -17.30 -7.76
CA LEU A 184 3.76 -18.15 -7.84
C LEU A 184 3.85 -19.21 -8.95
N THR A 185 4.67 -18.96 -9.96
CA THR A 185 4.84 -19.87 -11.11
C THR A 185 5.52 -21.21 -10.79
N LYS A 186 6.19 -21.36 -9.64
CA LYS A 186 6.95 -22.58 -9.27
C LYS A 186 6.17 -23.60 -8.44
N ALA A 187 4.93 -23.30 -8.01
CA ALA A 187 4.17 -24.18 -7.13
C ALA A 187 3.42 -25.34 -7.84
N ALA A 188 3.52 -25.43 -9.18
CA ALA A 188 2.74 -26.36 -10.01
C ALA A 188 3.57 -27.49 -10.66
N THR A 189 4.55 -28.06 -9.94
CA THR A 189 5.29 -29.27 -10.38
C THR A 189 5.00 -30.43 -9.45
#